data_AF-A0A6G0VX80-F1
#
_entry.id   AF-A0A6G0VX80-F1
#
_cell.length_a   1.000
_cell.length_b   1.000
_cell.length_c   1.000
_cell.angle_alpha   90.00
_cell.angle_beta   90.00
_cell.angle_gamma   90.00
#
_symmetry.space_group_name_H-M   'P 1'
#
loop_
_entity.id
_entity.type
_entity.pdbx_description
1 polymer ?
#
loop_
_entity_poly.entity_id
_entity_poly.type
_entity_poly.pdbx_seq_one_letter_code
_entity_poly.pdbx_strand_id
1 'polypeptide(L)' 'MYEPQKQINYKLGFSEDWSVLPLLRNSKQSEINFEALPQLYKERIKIKREKYEHLQQLKISMEKDFHSFFDNLPKQ' A
#
# COMPACT_ATOMS: atom_id res chain seq x y z
N MET A 1 16.10 15.72 -15.12
CA MET A 1 15.05 16.76 -15.22
C MET A 1 13.71 16.06 -15.47
N TYR A 2 12.60 16.57 -14.93
CA TYR A 2 11.27 16.02 -15.16
C TYR A 2 10.55 16.84 -16.22
N GLU A 3 10.35 16.26 -17.40
CA GLU A 3 9.61 16.91 -18.48
C GLU A 3 8.11 16.58 -18.39
N PRO A 4 7.21 17.52 -18.79
CA PRO A 4 5.75 17.30 -18.75
C PRO A 4 5.28 16.08 -19.57
N GLN A 5 6.15 15.56 -20.45
CA GLN A 5 5.93 14.39 -21.31
C GLN A 5 6.18 13.06 -20.58
N LYS A 6 6.34 13.08 -19.25
CA LYS A 6 6.63 11.92 -18.38
C LYS A 6 7.94 11.20 -18.72
N GLN A 7 8.86 11.88 -19.42
CA GLN A 7 10.19 11.35 -19.68
C GLN A 7 11.13 11.74 -18.53
N ILE A 8 11.86 10.75 -18.02
CA ILE A 8 12.86 10.94 -16.97
C ILE A 8 14.22 10.97 -17.65
N ASN A 9 14.91 12.10 -17.55
CA ASN A 9 16.27 12.26 -18.07
C ASN A 9 17.28 12.18 -16.93
N TYR A 10 18.35 11.40 -17.10
CA TYR A 10 19.44 11.21 -16.15
C TYR A 10 20.81 11.50 -16.79
N LYS A 11 21.80 11.86 -15.97
CA LYS A 11 23.21 12.00 -16.35
C LYS A 11 24.08 11.42 -15.24
N LEU A 12 25.20 10.78 -15.58
CA LEU A 12 26.09 10.16 -14.60
C LEU A 12 27.22 11.12 -14.21
N GLY A 13 27.75 11.87 -15.17
CA GLY A 13 28.70 12.96 -14.96
C GLY A 13 28.08 14.36 -15.08
N PHE A 14 28.77 15.38 -14.55
CA PHE A 14 28.36 16.77 -14.76
C PHE A 14 28.59 17.24 -16.22
N SER A 15 29.61 16.67 -16.88
CA SER A 15 30.06 16.98 -18.24
C SER A 15 29.35 16.18 -19.34
N GLU A 16 28.46 15.26 -18.96
CA GLU A 16 27.75 14.40 -19.91
C GLU A 16 26.37 14.97 -20.24
N ASP A 17 25.91 14.70 -21.46
CA ASP A 17 24.58 15.05 -21.92
C ASP A 17 23.49 14.23 -21.20
N TRP A 18 22.31 14.84 -21.05
CA TRP A 18 21.16 14.18 -20.47
C TRP A 18 20.69 13.03 -21.36
N SER A 19 20.62 11.84 -20.79
CA SER A 19 20.12 10.63 -21.46
C SER A 19 18.75 10.23 -20.93
N VAL A 20 17.89 9.70 -21.79
CA VAL A 20 16.55 9.24 -21.39
C VAL A 20 16.70 7.94 -20.60
N LEU A 21 16.08 7.89 -19.41
CA LEU A 21 16.05 6.68 -18.59
C LEU A 21 15.16 5.64 -19.28
N PRO A 22 15.65 4.43 -19.58
CA PRO A 22 14.83 3.35 -20.09
C PRO A 22 13.85 2.93 -18.98
N LEU A 23 12.61 3.40 -19.08
CA LEU A 23 11.54 2.98 -18.18
C LEU A 23 11.24 1.52 -18.46
N LEU A 24 11.63 0.62 -17.55
CA LEU A 24 11.18 -0.76 -17.49
C LEU A 24 9.72 -0.81 -17.05
N ARG A 25 8.80 -0.19 -17.80
CA ARG A 25 7.37 -0.49 -17.65
C ARG A 25 7.14 -1.88 -18.23
N ASN A 26 6.72 -2.81 -17.38
CA ASN A 26 6.13 -4.05 -17.88
C ASN A 26 4.97 -3.66 -18.81
N SER A 27 5.10 -3.89 -20.11
CA SER A 27 4.06 -3.52 -21.09
C SER A 27 2.70 -4.19 -20.82
N LYS A 28 2.69 -5.20 -19.95
CA LYS A 28 1.51 -5.93 -19.46
C LYS A 28 0.77 -5.24 -18.32
N GLN A 29 1.30 -4.17 -17.74
CA GLN A 29 0.63 -3.40 -16.69
C GLN A 29 -0.13 -2.23 -17.31
N SER A 30 -1.33 -2.52 -17.79
CA SER A 30 -2.32 -1.49 -18.10
C SER A 30 -2.78 -0.82 -16.81
N GLU A 31 -2.98 0.50 -16.84
CA GLU A 31 -3.63 1.24 -15.75
C GLU A 31 -5.06 0.67 -15.60
N ILE A 32 -5.26 -0.18 -14.59
CA ILE A 32 -6.58 -0.76 -14.28
C ILE A 32 -7.28 0.22 -13.36
N ASN A 33 -8.52 0.60 -13.69
CA ASN A 33 -9.34 1.39 -12.78
C ASN A 33 -9.51 0.65 -11.46
N PHE A 34 -9.32 1.36 -10.34
CA PHE A 34 -9.44 0.78 -9.01
C PHE A 34 -10.81 0.12 -8.78
N GLU A 35 -11.88 0.69 -9.35
CA GLU A 35 -13.23 0.15 -9.30
C GLU A 35 -13.42 -1.17 -10.08
N ALA A 36 -12.54 -1.46 -11.04
CA ALA A 36 -12.55 -2.70 -11.80
C ALA A 36 -11.78 -3.84 -11.09
N LEU A 37 -11.18 -3.58 -9.93
CA LEU A 37 -10.48 -4.59 -9.16
C LEU A 37 -11.48 -5.53 -8.47
N PRO A 38 -11.28 -6.86 -8.53
CA PRO A 38 -12.15 -7.80 -7.85
C PRO A 38 -12.06 -7.60 -6.32
N GLN A 39 -13.22 -7.48 -5.67
CA GLN A 39 -13.30 -7.38 -4.22
C GLN A 39 -12.94 -8.73 -3.59
N LEU A 40 -11.74 -8.84 -3.00
CA LEU A 40 -11.24 -10.07 -2.39
C LEU A 40 -12.04 -10.52 -1.15
N TYR A 41 -12.59 -9.55 -0.40
CA TYR A 41 -13.32 -9.81 0.85
C TYR A 41 -14.64 -9.04 0.86
N LYS A 42 -15.76 -9.77 1.02
CA LYS A 42 -17.11 -9.18 1.09
C LYS A 42 -17.44 -8.60 2.47
N GLU A 43 -16.87 -9.19 3.51
CA GLU A 43 -17.06 -8.77 4.90
C GLU A 43 -15.77 -8.93 5.69
N ARG A 44 -15.70 -8.28 6.85
CA ARG A 44 -14.56 -8.43 7.76
C ARG A 44 -14.58 -9.83 8.37
N ILE A 45 -13.43 -10.49 8.36
CA ILE A 45 -13.26 -11.82 8.95
C ILE A 45 -13.51 -11.75 10.45
N LYS A 46 -14.48 -12.53 10.93
CA LYS A 46 -14.73 -12.66 12.35
C LYS A 46 -13.60 -13.44 13.01
N ILE A 47 -13.05 -12.90 14.09
CA ILE A 47 -12.02 -13.59 14.87
C ILE A 47 -12.64 -14.39 16.01
N LYS A 48 -11.99 -15.51 16.37
CA LYS A 48 -12.37 -16.30 17.54
C LYS A 48 -12.25 -15.45 18.82
N ARG A 49 -13.13 -15.70 19.80
CA ARG A 49 -13.14 -14.99 21.09
C ARG A 49 -11.79 -14.99 21.81
N GLU A 50 -11.12 -16.14 21.87
CA GLU A 50 -9.79 -16.29 22.50
C GLU A 50 -8.76 -15.35 21.84
N LYS A 51 -8.75 -15.29 20.51
CA LYS A 51 -7.87 -14.40 19.74
C LYS A 51 -8.20 -12.94 19.98
N TYR A 52 -9.49 -12.59 20.09
CA TYR A 52 -9.92 -11.24 20.42
C TYR A 52 -9.40 -10.82 21.81
N GLU A 53 -9.53 -11.68 22.82
CA GLU A 53 -9.06 -11.41 24.18
C GLU A 53 -7.54 -11.19 24.23
N HIS A 54 -6.75 -12.02 23.54
CA HIS A 54 -5.30 -11.82 23.44
C HIS A 54 -4.93 -10.49 22.75
N LEU A 55 -5.67 -10.08 21.72
CA LEU A 55 -5.45 -8.80 21.04
C LEU A 55 -5.79 -7.62 21.95
N GLN A 56 -6.84 -7.73 22.77
CA GLN A 56 -7.18 -6.71 23.76
C GLN A 56 -6.15 -6.62 24.89
N GLN A 57 -5.49 -7.72 25.26
CA GLN A 57 -4.37 -7.68 26.20
C GLN A 57 -3.13 -7.00 25.59
N LEU A 58 -2.82 -7.28 24.31
CA LEU A 58 -1.71 -6.65 23.60
C LEU A 58 -1.92 -5.14 23.41
N LYS A 59 -3.16 -4.73 23.14
CA LYS A 59 -3.57 -3.32 22.99
C LYS A 59 -3.11 -2.46 24.18
N ILE A 60 -3.08 -3.00 25.39
CA ILE A 60 -2.67 -2.29 26.62
C ILE A 60 -1.22 -1.77 26.49
N SER A 61 -0.35 -2.49 25.76
CA SER A 61 1.04 -2.10 25.54
C SER A 61 1.25 -1.04 24.45
N MET A 62 0.20 -0.70 23.70
CA MET A 62 0.25 0.22 22.56
C MET A 62 -0.33 1.59 22.92
N GLU A 63 0.05 2.60 22.15
CA GLU A 63 -0.53 3.95 22.23
C GLU A 63 -2.04 3.95 21.98
N LYS A 64 -2.74 4.84 22.69
CA LYS A 64 -4.20 4.97 22.67
C LYS A 64 -4.77 5.27 21.30
N ASP A 65 -4.01 5.89 20.41
CA ASP A 65 -4.48 6.22 19.06
C ASP A 65 -4.76 4.96 18.22
N PHE A 66 -4.02 3.88 18.47
CA PHE A 66 -4.19 2.60 17.78
C PHE A 66 -5.30 1.73 18.38
N HIS A 67 -5.87 2.12 19.52
CA HIS A 67 -6.86 1.33 20.24
C HIS A 67 -8.17 1.19 19.46
N SER A 68 -8.52 2.24 18.70
CA SER A 68 -9.72 2.31 17.84
C SER A 68 -9.81 1.15 16.84
N PHE A 69 -8.67 0.66 16.34
CA PHE A 69 -8.65 -0.48 15.42
C PHE A 69 -9.10 -1.78 16.10
N PHE A 70 -8.57 -2.05 17.30
CA PHE A 70 -8.84 -3.27 18.05
C PHE A 70 -10.27 -3.32 18.62
N ASP A 71 -10.83 -2.17 18.98
CA ASP A 71 -12.20 -2.05 19.49
C ASP A 71 -13.26 -2.34 18.42
N ASN A 72 -12.93 -2.06 17.15
CA ASN A 72 -13.82 -2.27 16.01
C ASN A 72 -13.63 -3.63 15.32
N LEU A 73 -12.90 -4.57 15.94
CA LEU A 73 -12.70 -5.91 15.40
C LEU A 73 -13.97 -6.78 15.57
N PRO A 74 -14.48 -7.40 14.48
CA PRO A 74 -15.62 -8.30 14.56
C PRO A 74 -15.23 -9.64 15.19
N LYS A 75 -16.05 -10.12 16.12
CA LYS A 75 -15.88 -11.38 16.85
C LYS A 75 -17.04 -12.33 16.59
N GLN A 76 -16.75 -13.63 16.57
CA GLN A 76 -17.74 -14.71 16.41
C GLN A 76 -18.02 -15.41 17.73
#